data_AF-A0A242NHU1-F1
#
_entry.id   AF-A0A242NHU1-F1
#
_cell.length_a   1.000
_cell.length_b   1.000
_cell.length_c   1.000
_cell.angle_alpha   90.00
_cell.angle_beta   90.00
_cell.angle_gamma   90.00
#
_symmetry.space_group_name_H-M   'P 1'
#
loop_
_entity.id
_entity.type
_entity.pdbx_description
1 polymer ?
#
loop_
_entity_poly.entity_id
_entity_poly.type
_entity_poly.pdbx_seq_one_letter_code
_entity_poly.pdbx_strand_id
1 'polypeptide(L)'
;MKLEKIFLKIIAVLFLLINIAYATEPPETWYFYKVSKNTVLGGEPTFERERLIYRYWQTKLTITDKEVVIDKACTIPEGAMNEIVTPLSYWKSPEQVEKYQKIFSEEKIPLENQIQIIKNNLNDKDSPCSKKDFTDLIKTGNFMVFMTKRGYLVIFSKNLEKDRLSSATYRGLNQPLNLLGHPMLSDKKIVKKINKECDYPDDGYYEYDSYNKCPLTELGIYFASVINKLDAEKEYSFENNKDKYYFTRNQIKEFEYEIYLNIEKNNKLIDRLPIYKENILESAAFIQYYYIDNEFKNIWLLNYVGDDSTHDIEKWRHYKIDNTGHFKLLESISCEHRNRKGIVKCHNG
;
A
#
# COMPACT_ATOMS: atom_id res chain seq x y z
N MET A 1 -41.07 -51.30 30.07
CA MET A 1 -39.78 -50.76 30.54
C MET A 1 -38.55 -51.00 29.64
N LYS A 2 -38.57 -51.87 28.59
CA LYS A 2 -37.41 -52.04 27.67
C LYS A 2 -37.48 -51.21 26.39
N LEU A 3 -38.69 -50.96 25.85
CA LEU A 3 -38.87 -50.23 24.58
C LEU A 3 -38.56 -48.72 24.71
N GLU A 4 -39.01 -48.08 25.79
CA GLU A 4 -38.78 -46.65 26.05
C GLU A 4 -37.29 -46.29 26.15
N LYS A 5 -36.48 -47.16 26.78
CA LYS A 5 -35.02 -46.95 26.87
C LYS A 5 -34.31 -47.07 25.53
N ILE A 6 -34.84 -47.87 24.60
CA ILE A 6 -34.29 -48.00 23.24
C ILE A 6 -34.69 -46.76 22.43
N PHE A 7 -35.94 -46.31 22.54
CA PHE A 7 -36.45 -45.13 21.85
C PHE A 7 -35.70 -43.84 22.26
N LEU A 8 -35.44 -43.65 23.56
CA LEU A 8 -34.64 -42.53 24.07
C LEU A 8 -33.19 -42.54 23.55
N LYS A 9 -32.57 -43.72 23.42
CA LYS A 9 -31.23 -43.85 22.84
C LYS A 9 -31.21 -43.50 21.36
N ILE A 10 -32.24 -43.90 20.60
CA ILE A 10 -32.37 -43.57 19.18
C ILE A 10 -32.54 -42.06 18.99
N ILE A 11 -33.41 -41.42 19.78
CA ILE A 11 -33.61 -39.96 19.73
C ILE A 11 -32.31 -39.22 20.10
N ALA A 12 -31.61 -39.65 21.14
CA ALA A 12 -30.34 -39.03 21.54
C ALA A 12 -29.26 -39.15 20.45
N VAL A 13 -29.17 -40.29 19.77
CA VAL A 13 -28.26 -40.50 18.64
C VAL A 13 -28.66 -39.65 17.44
N LEU A 14 -29.96 -39.51 17.16
CA LEU A 14 -30.47 -38.62 16.11
C LEU A 14 -30.13 -37.15 16.39
N PHE A 15 -30.32 -36.67 17.62
CA PHE A 15 -29.90 -35.32 18.02
C PHE A 15 -28.38 -35.11 17.92
N LEU A 16 -27.58 -36.13 18.24
CA LEU A 16 -26.12 -36.08 18.07
C LEU A 16 -25.73 -36.02 16.59
N LEU A 17 -26.37 -36.81 15.73
CA LEU A 17 -26.11 -36.82 14.29
C LEU A 17 -26.55 -35.52 13.60
N ILE A 18 -27.69 -34.93 14.03
CA ILE A 18 -28.14 -33.63 13.53
C ILE A 18 -27.14 -32.53 13.92
N ASN A 19 -26.62 -32.53 15.14
CA ASN A 19 -25.61 -31.54 15.56
C ASN A 19 -24.26 -31.70 14.83
N ILE A 20 -23.89 -32.91 14.43
CA ILE A 20 -22.68 -33.14 13.59
C ILE A 20 -22.93 -32.69 12.15
N ALA A 21 -24.17 -32.81 11.63
CA ALA A 21 -24.54 -32.32 10.30
C ALA A 21 -24.61 -30.78 10.23
N TYR A 22 -24.78 -30.09 11.35
CA TYR A 22 -24.66 -28.63 11.48
C TYR A 22 -23.23 -28.13 11.70
N ALA A 23 -22.21 -28.94 11.38
CA ALA A 23 -20.84 -28.45 11.31
C ALA A 23 -20.78 -27.34 10.23
N THR A 24 -20.62 -26.09 10.67
CA THR A 24 -20.33 -24.93 9.82
C THR A 24 -19.17 -25.27 8.89
N GLU A 25 -19.29 -24.88 7.62
CA GLU A 25 -18.24 -25.18 6.65
C GLU A 25 -16.92 -24.56 7.15
N PRO A 26 -15.79 -25.26 6.97
CA PRO A 26 -14.51 -24.71 7.38
C PRO A 26 -14.23 -23.42 6.60
N PRO A 27 -13.69 -22.38 7.25
CA PRO A 27 -13.44 -21.10 6.59
C PRO A 27 -12.56 -21.25 5.35
N GLU A 28 -13.02 -20.74 4.21
CA GLU A 28 -12.20 -20.66 3.00
C GLU A 28 -11.21 -19.50 3.13
N THR A 29 -9.91 -19.81 3.10
CA THR A 29 -8.86 -18.78 3.11
C THR A 29 -8.27 -18.58 1.72
N TRP A 30 -8.14 -17.33 1.31
CA TRP A 30 -7.53 -16.91 0.06
C TRP A 30 -6.40 -15.93 0.35
N TYR A 31 -5.32 -16.04 -0.40
CA TYR A 31 -4.12 -15.25 -0.17
C TYR A 31 -3.87 -14.33 -1.34
N PHE A 32 -3.38 -13.12 -1.06
CA PHE A 32 -3.00 -12.21 -2.13
C PHE A 32 -2.02 -12.90 -3.09
N TYR A 33 -2.34 -12.80 -4.38
CA TYR A 33 -1.53 -13.35 -5.46
C TYR A 33 -0.81 -12.25 -6.22
N LYS A 34 -1.56 -11.31 -6.82
CA LYS A 34 -1.00 -10.20 -7.60
C LYS A 34 -2.03 -9.11 -7.87
N VAL A 35 -1.56 -7.99 -8.42
CA VAL A 35 -2.38 -6.98 -9.09
C VAL A 35 -2.12 -7.05 -10.59
N SER A 36 -3.17 -6.92 -11.41
CA SER A 36 -3.05 -6.93 -12.88
C SER A 36 -2.05 -5.88 -13.35
N LYS A 37 -1.31 -6.21 -14.42
CA LYS A 37 -0.32 -5.30 -15.02
C LYS A 37 -0.97 -4.05 -15.59
N ASN A 38 -2.07 -4.26 -16.30
CA ASN A 38 -2.84 -3.21 -16.96
C ASN A 38 -4.16 -2.96 -16.22
N THR A 39 -4.83 -1.87 -16.58
CA THR A 39 -6.23 -1.65 -16.18
C THR A 39 -7.18 -2.17 -17.26
N VAL A 40 -8.43 -2.43 -16.91
CA VAL A 40 -9.53 -2.77 -17.85
C VAL A 40 -9.73 -1.67 -18.92
N LEU A 41 -9.29 -0.44 -18.65
CA LEU A 41 -9.40 0.70 -19.55
C LEU A 41 -8.18 0.84 -20.50
N GLY A 42 -7.17 -0.01 -20.35
CA GLY A 42 -5.87 0.14 -21.00
C GLY A 42 -4.92 1.07 -20.23
N GLY A 43 -3.62 0.95 -20.50
CA GLY A 43 -2.58 1.81 -19.90
C GLY A 43 -1.41 1.03 -19.30
N GLU A 44 -0.27 1.71 -19.20
CA GLU A 44 0.99 1.21 -18.63
C GLU A 44 0.93 1.03 -17.10
N PRO A 45 1.87 0.26 -16.51
CA PRO A 45 1.98 0.13 -15.06
C PRO A 45 2.17 1.50 -14.41
N THR A 46 1.29 1.88 -13.48
CA THR A 46 1.38 3.16 -12.77
C THR A 46 1.80 2.95 -11.31
N PHE A 47 2.26 4.03 -10.66
CA PHE A 47 2.46 4.12 -9.21
C PHE A 47 1.29 3.53 -8.40
N GLU A 48 0.06 3.63 -8.91
CA GLU A 48 -1.11 3.07 -8.25
C GLU A 48 -1.07 1.55 -8.14
N ARG A 49 -0.57 0.87 -9.17
CA ARG A 49 -0.46 -0.60 -9.16
C ARG A 49 0.45 -1.06 -8.02
N GLU A 50 1.58 -0.40 -7.86
CA GLU A 50 2.54 -0.72 -6.78
C GLU A 50 1.96 -0.38 -5.42
N ARG A 51 1.24 0.73 -5.29
CA ARG A 51 0.46 1.06 -4.08
C ARG A 51 -0.57 -0.01 -3.74
N LEU A 52 -1.24 -0.62 -4.74
CA LEU A 52 -2.20 -1.70 -4.53
C LEU A 52 -1.51 -3.01 -4.11
N ILE A 53 -0.39 -3.36 -4.74
CA ILE A 53 0.44 -4.51 -4.31
C ILE A 53 0.85 -4.33 -2.86
N TYR A 54 1.41 -3.16 -2.53
CA TYR A 54 1.79 -2.83 -1.16
C TYR A 54 0.61 -2.89 -0.18
N ARG A 55 -0.57 -2.44 -0.58
CA ARG A 55 -1.75 -2.51 0.29
C ARG A 55 -2.18 -3.95 0.59
N TYR A 56 -2.01 -4.87 -0.36
CA TYR A 56 -2.63 -6.19 -0.29
C TYR A 56 -1.65 -7.36 -0.12
N TRP A 57 -0.33 -7.17 -0.22
CA TRP A 57 0.61 -8.31 -0.27
C TRP A 57 0.62 -9.23 0.95
N GLN A 58 0.25 -8.74 2.14
CA GLN A 58 0.06 -9.58 3.34
C GLN A 58 -1.41 -9.93 3.61
N THR A 59 -2.33 -9.40 2.82
CA THR A 59 -3.76 -9.53 3.05
C THR A 59 -4.20 -10.95 2.73
N LYS A 60 -4.97 -11.51 3.66
CA LYS A 60 -5.74 -12.75 3.50
C LYS A 60 -7.22 -12.42 3.48
N LEU A 61 -7.97 -13.10 2.62
CA LEU A 61 -9.43 -13.12 2.69
C LEU A 61 -9.83 -14.40 3.38
N THR A 62 -10.64 -14.29 4.42
CA THR A 62 -11.24 -15.44 5.10
C THR A 62 -12.73 -15.36 4.89
N ILE A 63 -13.31 -16.35 4.22
CA ILE A 63 -14.74 -16.44 3.97
C ILE A 63 -15.29 -17.51 4.90
N THR A 64 -16.29 -17.14 5.69
CA THR A 64 -17.07 -18.03 6.55
C THR A 64 -18.53 -17.98 6.09
N ASP A 65 -19.37 -18.87 6.59
CA ASP A 65 -20.83 -18.89 6.38
C ASP A 65 -21.59 -17.61 6.81
N LYS A 66 -20.89 -16.62 7.38
CA LYS A 66 -21.49 -15.41 7.99
C LYS A 66 -20.79 -14.11 7.61
N GLU A 67 -19.56 -14.15 7.11
CA GLU A 67 -18.78 -12.94 6.85
C GLU A 67 -17.58 -13.22 5.94
N VAL A 68 -17.22 -12.19 5.17
CA VAL A 68 -15.93 -12.09 4.51
C VAL A 68 -15.03 -11.16 5.32
N VAL A 69 -13.98 -11.73 5.90
CA VAL A 69 -12.96 -10.99 6.66
C VAL A 69 -11.77 -10.74 5.75
N ILE A 70 -11.48 -9.46 5.51
CA ILE A 70 -10.32 -9.00 4.76
C ILE A 70 -9.23 -8.64 5.78
N ASP A 71 -8.52 -9.64 6.29
CA ASP A 71 -7.53 -9.53 7.38
C ASP A 71 -7.90 -8.47 8.45
N LYS A 72 -6.98 -7.58 8.85
CA LYS A 72 -7.26 -6.44 9.76
C LYS A 72 -7.95 -5.26 9.06
N ALA A 73 -8.22 -5.38 7.77
CA ALA A 73 -8.62 -4.25 6.94
C ALA A 73 -10.10 -3.91 7.11
N CYS A 74 -10.99 -4.90 7.06
CA CYS A 74 -12.43 -4.77 7.30
C CYS A 74 -13.15 -6.13 7.25
N THR A 75 -14.38 -6.14 7.76
CA THR A 75 -15.29 -7.28 7.73
C THR A 75 -16.53 -6.90 6.92
N ILE A 76 -16.91 -7.75 5.97
CA ILE A 76 -18.16 -7.64 5.21
C ILE A 76 -19.12 -8.65 5.85
N PRO A 77 -20.12 -8.20 6.63
CA PRO A 77 -21.11 -9.09 7.21
C PRO A 77 -21.95 -9.72 6.10
N GLU A 78 -22.13 -11.04 6.13
CA GLU A 78 -22.87 -11.75 5.10
C GLU A 78 -24.38 -11.60 5.34
N GLY A 79 -24.91 -10.49 4.78
CA GLY A 79 -26.15 -10.48 4.00
C GLY A 79 -25.86 -10.19 2.51
N ALA A 80 -24.58 -10.25 2.12
CA ALA A 80 -24.10 -10.13 0.76
C ALA A 80 -24.50 -11.38 -0.02
N MET A 81 -25.55 -11.28 -0.86
CA MET A 81 -26.04 -12.40 -1.66
C MET A 81 -24.89 -12.98 -2.50
N ASN A 82 -24.58 -14.27 -2.30
CA ASN A 82 -23.85 -15.08 -3.26
C ASN A 82 -24.74 -15.26 -4.48
N GLU A 83 -24.54 -14.42 -5.50
CA GLU A 83 -25.27 -14.53 -6.75
C GLU A 83 -24.40 -15.23 -7.78
N ILE A 84 -24.93 -16.32 -8.34
CA ILE A 84 -24.34 -16.96 -9.51
C ILE A 84 -24.96 -16.30 -10.74
N VAL A 85 -24.15 -15.56 -11.48
CA VAL A 85 -24.59 -14.76 -12.64
C VAL A 85 -23.67 -15.00 -13.83
N THR A 86 -24.15 -14.70 -15.03
CA THR A 86 -23.27 -14.66 -16.20
C THR A 86 -22.52 -13.32 -16.25
N PRO A 87 -21.29 -13.28 -16.84
CA PRO A 87 -20.59 -12.04 -17.15
C PRO A 87 -21.49 -10.94 -17.76
N LEU A 88 -22.31 -11.29 -18.75
CA LEU A 88 -23.21 -10.35 -19.41
C LEU A 88 -24.30 -9.82 -18.46
N SER A 89 -24.84 -10.68 -17.59
CA SER A 89 -25.83 -10.26 -16.60
C SER A 89 -25.21 -9.35 -15.53
N TYR A 90 -23.95 -9.57 -15.14
CA TYR A 90 -23.27 -8.76 -14.14
C TYR A 90 -22.85 -7.40 -14.71
N TRP A 91 -22.11 -7.38 -15.82
CA TRP A 91 -21.57 -6.16 -16.41
C TRP A 91 -22.54 -5.40 -17.33
N LYS A 92 -23.72 -5.96 -17.60
CA LYS A 92 -24.84 -5.35 -18.35
C LYS A 92 -24.53 -4.91 -19.79
N SER A 93 -23.32 -5.13 -20.30
CA SER A 93 -22.91 -4.75 -21.66
C SER A 93 -21.91 -5.77 -22.24
N PRO A 94 -22.12 -6.23 -23.50
CA PRO A 94 -21.15 -7.08 -24.20
C PRO A 94 -19.76 -6.47 -24.32
N GLU A 95 -19.67 -5.15 -24.57
CA GLU A 95 -18.39 -4.44 -24.69
C GLU A 95 -17.61 -4.45 -23.37
N GLN A 96 -18.33 -4.33 -22.24
CA GLN A 96 -17.70 -4.44 -20.92
C GLN A 96 -17.21 -5.86 -20.70
N VAL A 97 -18.03 -6.87 -20.98
CA VAL A 97 -17.65 -8.28 -20.89
C VAL A 97 -16.36 -8.56 -21.68
N GLU A 98 -16.25 -8.04 -22.90
CA GLU A 98 -15.04 -8.22 -23.73
C GLU A 98 -13.79 -7.59 -23.08
N LYS A 99 -13.90 -6.38 -22.53
CA LYS A 99 -12.80 -5.73 -21.81
C LYS A 99 -12.35 -6.54 -20.59
N TYR A 100 -13.29 -7.07 -19.81
CA TYR A 100 -12.98 -7.92 -18.65
C TYR A 100 -12.37 -9.25 -19.08
N GLN A 101 -12.94 -9.91 -20.09
CA GLN A 101 -12.40 -11.15 -20.64
C GLN A 101 -10.96 -10.97 -21.10
N LYS A 102 -10.66 -9.85 -21.77
CA LYS A 102 -9.30 -9.51 -22.22
C LYS A 102 -8.32 -9.46 -21.05
N ILE A 103 -8.58 -8.67 -20.00
CA ILE A 103 -7.65 -8.54 -18.87
C ILE A 103 -7.54 -9.84 -18.05
N PHE A 104 -8.64 -10.58 -17.85
CA PHE A 104 -8.61 -11.88 -17.18
C PHE A 104 -7.72 -12.85 -17.98
N SER A 105 -7.83 -12.87 -19.31
CA SER A 105 -6.99 -13.67 -20.19
C SER A 105 -5.52 -13.24 -20.16
N GLU A 106 -5.22 -11.93 -20.19
CA GLU A 106 -3.85 -11.39 -20.07
C GLU A 106 -3.20 -11.83 -18.76
N GLU A 107 -3.97 -11.86 -17.68
CA GLU A 107 -3.53 -12.28 -16.36
C GLU A 107 -3.55 -13.81 -16.15
N LYS A 108 -3.96 -14.58 -17.16
CA LYS A 108 -4.11 -16.05 -17.13
C LYS A 108 -5.09 -16.52 -16.05
N ILE A 109 -6.16 -15.76 -15.83
CA ILE A 109 -7.24 -16.10 -14.91
C ILE A 109 -8.43 -16.56 -15.75
N PRO A 110 -8.93 -17.79 -15.56
CA PRO A 110 -10.12 -18.23 -16.26
C PRO A 110 -11.31 -17.41 -15.78
N LEU A 111 -12.04 -16.81 -16.72
CA LEU A 111 -13.34 -16.20 -16.46
C LEU A 111 -14.41 -17.17 -16.95
N GLU A 112 -15.09 -17.82 -16.00
CA GLU A 112 -16.10 -18.82 -16.31
C GLU A 112 -17.38 -18.21 -16.89
N ASN A 113 -18.18 -19.02 -17.59
CA ASN A 113 -19.47 -18.60 -18.15
C ASN A 113 -20.49 -18.21 -17.06
N GLN A 114 -20.28 -18.71 -15.85
CA GLN A 114 -20.98 -18.32 -14.64
C GLN A 114 -19.94 -17.92 -13.60
N ILE A 115 -20.16 -16.79 -12.95
CA ILE A 115 -19.30 -16.26 -11.90
C ILE A 115 -20.12 -16.12 -10.63
N GLN A 116 -19.49 -16.43 -9.50
CA GLN A 116 -20.08 -16.20 -8.20
C GLN A 116 -19.66 -14.81 -7.72
N ILE A 117 -20.65 -13.97 -7.44
CA ILE A 117 -20.47 -12.60 -6.96
C ILE A 117 -20.80 -12.55 -5.49
N ILE A 118 -19.87 -12.03 -4.70
CA ILE A 118 -20.11 -11.62 -3.32
C ILE A 118 -20.25 -10.11 -3.33
N LYS A 119 -21.50 -9.64 -3.23
CA LYS A 119 -21.82 -8.21 -3.31
C LYS A 119 -21.27 -7.44 -2.12
N ASN A 120 -20.62 -6.32 -2.39
CA ASN A 120 -20.17 -5.41 -1.35
C ASN A 120 -21.27 -4.37 -1.03
N ASN A 121 -22.36 -4.81 -0.40
CA ASN A 121 -23.51 -3.95 -0.05
C ASN A 121 -23.27 -3.10 1.21
N LEU A 122 -22.18 -2.35 1.24
CA LEU A 122 -21.90 -1.42 2.32
C LEU A 122 -22.73 -0.15 2.12
N ASN A 123 -23.98 -0.19 2.57
CA ASN A 123 -24.82 0.99 2.69
C ASN A 123 -24.32 1.98 3.76
N ASP A 124 -23.29 1.61 4.51
CA ASP A 124 -22.72 2.44 5.56
C ASP A 124 -21.50 3.22 5.03
N LYS A 125 -21.66 4.54 4.90
CA LYS A 125 -20.62 5.47 4.41
C LYS A 125 -19.36 5.46 5.29
N ASP A 126 -19.45 4.89 6.49
CA ASP A 126 -18.36 4.81 7.45
C ASP A 126 -17.69 3.43 7.54
N SER A 127 -18.11 2.45 6.74
CA SER A 127 -17.43 1.15 6.71
C SER A 127 -15.97 1.29 6.25
N PRO A 128 -14.99 0.71 6.95
CA PRO A 128 -13.58 0.76 6.53
C PRO A 128 -13.34 0.13 5.15
N CYS A 129 -14.23 -0.75 4.69
CA CYS A 129 -14.19 -1.34 3.34
C CYS A 129 -14.64 -0.36 2.24
N SER A 130 -15.61 0.54 2.49
CA SER A 130 -16.11 1.50 1.49
C SER A 130 -15.08 2.59 1.16
N LYS A 131 -14.21 2.91 2.13
CA LYS A 131 -13.07 3.83 1.98
C LYS A 131 -11.89 3.22 1.19
N LYS A 132 -11.85 1.91 0.97
CA LYS A 132 -10.68 1.18 0.42
C LYS A 132 -10.79 0.81 -1.07
N ASP A 133 -11.78 1.34 -1.79
CA ASP A 133 -12.03 1.10 -3.22
C ASP A 133 -12.36 -0.37 -3.57
N PHE A 134 -12.97 -1.11 -2.64
CA PHE A 134 -13.43 -2.47 -2.89
C PHE A 134 -14.76 -2.49 -3.67
N THR A 135 -14.74 -3.04 -4.88
CA THR A 135 -15.98 -3.48 -5.57
C THR A 135 -16.44 -4.84 -5.02
N ASP A 136 -17.48 -5.40 -5.63
CA ASP A 136 -17.86 -6.79 -5.42
C ASP A 136 -16.68 -7.73 -5.67
N LEU A 137 -16.65 -8.83 -4.91
CA LEU A 137 -15.69 -9.92 -5.07
C LEU A 137 -16.26 -10.95 -6.04
N ILE A 138 -15.43 -11.38 -6.99
CA ILE A 138 -15.75 -12.32 -8.05
C ILE A 138 -14.94 -13.60 -7.79
N LYS A 139 -15.63 -14.69 -7.50
CA LYS A 139 -15.05 -16.03 -7.40
C LYS A 139 -15.12 -16.69 -8.77
N THR A 140 -13.96 -17.08 -9.30
CA THR A 140 -13.82 -17.78 -10.59
C THR A 140 -12.68 -18.79 -10.50
N GLY A 141 -12.99 -20.08 -10.68
CA GLY A 141 -12.07 -21.19 -10.42
C GLY A 141 -11.39 -21.11 -9.05
N ASN A 142 -10.05 -21.12 -9.06
CA ASN A 142 -9.20 -21.02 -7.87
C ASN A 142 -8.78 -19.57 -7.54
N PHE A 143 -9.48 -18.58 -8.10
CA PHE A 143 -9.21 -17.17 -7.86
C PHE A 143 -10.40 -16.44 -7.26
N MET A 144 -10.07 -15.46 -6.41
CA MET A 144 -10.99 -14.44 -5.94
C MET A 144 -10.46 -13.09 -6.41
N VAL A 145 -11.29 -12.31 -7.09
CA VAL A 145 -10.87 -11.07 -7.74
C VAL A 145 -11.82 -9.94 -7.37
N PHE A 146 -11.29 -8.77 -7.04
CA PHE A 146 -12.09 -7.54 -7.07
C PHE A 146 -11.41 -6.51 -7.95
N MET A 147 -12.19 -5.52 -8.37
CA MET A 147 -11.73 -4.42 -9.20
C MET A 147 -11.59 -3.15 -8.38
N THR A 148 -10.59 -2.33 -8.67
CA THR A 148 -10.47 -0.99 -8.09
C THR A 148 -11.22 0.04 -8.93
N LYS A 149 -11.52 1.22 -8.38
CA LYS A 149 -12.11 2.33 -9.17
C LYS A 149 -11.30 2.70 -10.41
N ARG A 150 -9.99 2.47 -10.39
CA ARG A 150 -9.07 2.73 -11.51
C ARG A 150 -8.96 1.56 -12.50
N GLY A 151 -9.72 0.48 -12.29
CA GLY A 151 -9.81 -0.65 -13.21
C GLY A 151 -8.71 -1.69 -13.08
N TYR A 152 -7.93 -1.70 -12.00
CA TYR A 152 -7.01 -2.80 -11.70
C TYR A 152 -7.75 -4.00 -11.13
N LEU A 153 -7.31 -5.21 -11.46
CA LEU A 153 -7.73 -6.44 -10.79
C LEU A 153 -6.79 -6.73 -9.62
N VAL A 154 -7.34 -6.86 -8.41
CA VAL A 154 -6.61 -7.37 -7.24
C VAL A 154 -7.03 -8.82 -7.07
N ILE A 155 -6.04 -9.72 -7.12
CA ILE A 155 -6.27 -11.16 -7.29
C ILE A 155 -5.74 -11.91 -6.07
N PHE A 156 -6.55 -12.83 -5.56
CA PHE A 156 -6.24 -13.77 -4.50
C PHE A 156 -6.36 -15.20 -5.01
N SER A 157 -5.51 -16.11 -4.51
CA SER A 157 -5.46 -17.52 -4.89
C SER A 157 -5.58 -18.41 -3.64
N LYS A 158 -6.17 -19.60 -3.81
CA LYS A 158 -6.16 -20.67 -2.79
C LYS A 158 -4.79 -21.37 -2.66
N ASN A 159 -3.93 -21.28 -3.68
CA ASN A 159 -2.71 -22.10 -3.79
C ASN A 159 -1.41 -21.28 -3.65
N LEU A 160 -1.07 -20.89 -2.42
CA LEU A 160 0.11 -20.07 -2.10
C LEU A 160 1.46 -20.64 -2.58
N GLU A 161 1.65 -21.96 -2.59
CA GLU A 161 2.97 -22.58 -2.78
C GLU A 161 3.45 -22.65 -4.24
N LYS A 162 2.55 -22.66 -5.23
CA LYS A 162 2.92 -22.65 -6.67
C LYS A 162 3.02 -21.25 -7.27
N ASP A 163 2.33 -20.28 -6.66
CA ASP A 163 2.06 -18.97 -7.26
C ASP A 163 2.98 -17.85 -6.74
N ARG A 164 3.74 -18.09 -5.67
CA ARG A 164 4.71 -17.14 -5.11
C ARG A 164 5.84 -16.74 -6.07
N LEU A 165 6.06 -17.48 -7.16
CA LEU A 165 7.13 -17.26 -8.14
C LEU A 165 7.06 -15.90 -8.87
N SER A 166 5.97 -15.12 -8.76
CA SER A 166 5.94 -13.73 -9.27
C SER A 166 5.98 -12.64 -8.18
N SER A 167 5.99 -13.01 -6.89
CA SER A 167 5.94 -12.06 -5.76
C SER A 167 7.21 -12.02 -4.92
N ALA A 168 8.18 -12.89 -5.21
CA ALA A 168 9.45 -12.96 -4.51
C ALA A 168 10.37 -11.79 -4.90
N THR A 169 10.00 -10.58 -4.49
CA THR A 169 10.84 -9.45 -4.01
C THR A 169 10.17 -8.09 -4.23
N TYR A 170 8.87 -7.93 -3.93
CA TYR A 170 8.42 -6.59 -3.54
C TYR A 170 9.01 -6.29 -2.14
N ARG A 171 10.16 -5.59 -2.13
CA ARG A 171 10.90 -5.23 -0.91
C ARG A 171 10.25 -4.08 -0.14
N GLY A 172 9.19 -3.48 -0.69
CA GLY A 172 8.43 -2.44 -0.05
C GLY A 172 7.73 -2.98 1.20
N LEU A 173 8.46 -2.89 2.31
CA LEU A 173 8.01 -2.89 3.70
C LEU A 173 7.98 -4.23 4.43
N ASN A 174 9.18 -4.74 4.74
CA ASN A 174 9.39 -5.48 5.99
C ASN A 174 9.38 -4.58 7.23
N GLN A 175 9.22 -3.26 7.08
CA GLN A 175 9.30 -2.32 8.20
C GLN A 175 7.92 -1.79 8.62
N PRO A 176 7.62 -1.78 9.93
CA PRO A 176 6.40 -1.17 10.44
C PRO A 176 6.36 0.33 10.13
N LEU A 177 5.17 0.84 9.81
CA LEU A 177 4.95 2.27 9.57
C LEU A 177 5.35 3.08 10.80
N ASN A 178 6.22 4.07 10.61
CA ASN A 178 6.69 4.99 11.64
C ASN A 178 6.55 6.43 11.13
N LEU A 179 5.95 7.29 11.94
CA LEU A 179 5.79 8.71 11.60
C LEU A 179 7.11 9.47 11.73
N LEU A 180 8.15 8.87 12.31
CA LEU A 180 9.52 9.40 12.30
C LEU A 180 10.25 9.16 10.97
N GLY A 181 9.59 8.59 9.95
CA GLY A 181 10.16 8.43 8.62
C GLY A 181 10.91 7.11 8.42
N HIS A 182 11.63 6.99 7.29
CA HIS A 182 12.18 5.71 6.84
C HIS A 182 13.68 5.56 7.14
N PRO A 183 14.14 4.57 7.93
CA PRO A 183 15.53 4.47 8.38
C PRO A 183 16.55 4.25 7.26
N MET A 184 16.10 3.84 6.07
CA MET A 184 16.96 3.78 4.87
C MET A 184 17.68 5.11 4.60
N LEU A 185 17.10 6.24 5.00
CA LEU A 185 17.71 7.56 4.81
C LEU A 185 18.92 7.83 5.71
N SER A 186 19.13 7.06 6.77
CA SER A 186 20.33 7.17 7.62
C SER A 186 21.59 6.62 6.97
N ASP A 187 21.47 5.73 5.97
CA ASP A 187 22.62 5.22 5.22
C ASP A 187 22.90 6.13 4.02
N LYS A 188 23.95 6.96 4.13
CA LYS A 188 24.37 7.85 3.03
C LYS A 188 24.69 7.14 1.71
N LYS A 189 24.94 5.82 1.71
CA LYS A 189 25.12 5.03 0.47
C LYS A 189 23.85 5.01 -0.39
N ILE A 190 22.69 5.34 0.18
CA ILE A 190 21.41 5.42 -0.55
C ILE A 190 21.47 6.39 -1.72
N VAL A 191 22.24 7.49 -1.60
CA VAL A 191 22.42 8.46 -2.69
C VAL A 191 22.99 7.80 -3.94
N LYS A 192 24.07 7.03 -3.78
CA LYS A 192 24.70 6.30 -4.89
C LYS A 192 23.78 5.21 -5.45
N LYS A 193 23.01 4.55 -4.58
CA LYS A 193 22.09 3.49 -4.98
C LYS A 193 20.94 4.06 -5.82
N ILE A 194 20.30 5.14 -5.37
CA ILE A 194 19.20 5.80 -6.10
C ILE A 194 19.69 6.30 -7.45
N ASN A 195 20.80 7.05 -7.50
CA ASN A 195 21.32 7.58 -8.78
C ASN A 195 21.67 6.48 -9.80
N LYS A 196 21.94 5.25 -9.34
CA LYS A 196 22.22 4.08 -10.19
C LYS A 196 20.96 3.30 -10.58
N GLU A 197 20.02 3.12 -9.65
CA GLU A 197 18.90 2.18 -9.79
C GLU A 197 17.57 2.87 -10.15
N CYS A 198 17.51 4.20 -10.10
CA CYS A 198 16.32 5.02 -10.45
C CYS A 198 16.50 5.83 -11.74
N ASP A 199 17.26 5.29 -12.69
CA ASP A 199 17.48 5.88 -14.02
C ASP A 199 16.62 5.12 -15.04
N TYR A 200 15.59 5.78 -15.60
CA TYR A 200 14.75 5.18 -16.63
C TYR A 200 15.10 5.83 -17.98
N PRO A 201 15.67 5.09 -18.93
CA PRO A 201 16.02 5.65 -20.22
C PRO A 201 14.75 6.15 -20.95
N ASP A 202 14.84 7.33 -21.56
CA ASP A 202 13.78 7.98 -22.35
C ASP A 202 13.39 7.19 -23.63
N ASP A 203 13.97 6.02 -23.88
CA ASP A 203 13.70 5.20 -25.06
C ASP A 203 12.44 4.32 -24.95
N GLY A 204 11.73 4.40 -23.82
CA GLY A 204 10.46 3.74 -23.59
C GLY A 204 10.55 2.22 -23.40
N TYR A 205 11.76 1.65 -23.35
CA TYR A 205 11.99 0.21 -23.12
C TYR A 205 12.64 -0.02 -21.75
N TYR A 206 11.86 0.15 -20.68
CA TYR A 206 12.31 -0.26 -19.35
C TYR A 206 11.73 -1.63 -18.97
N GLU A 207 12.58 -2.52 -18.48
CA GLU A 207 12.12 -3.78 -17.88
C GLU A 207 11.35 -3.45 -16.58
N TYR A 208 10.18 -4.08 -16.40
CA TYR A 208 9.31 -3.92 -15.21
C TYR A 208 10.07 -4.07 -13.87
N ASP A 209 11.12 -4.89 -13.83
CA ASP A 209 11.96 -5.08 -12.64
C ASP A 209 12.76 -3.83 -12.22
N SER A 210 12.87 -2.82 -13.07
CA SER A 210 13.65 -1.60 -12.82
C SER A 210 12.98 -0.72 -11.76
N TYR A 211 11.66 -0.57 -11.82
CA TYR A 211 10.87 0.15 -10.80
C TYR A 211 10.95 -0.50 -9.42
N ASN A 212 11.01 -1.83 -9.38
CA ASN A 212 11.17 -2.61 -8.14
C ASN A 212 12.58 -2.52 -7.54
N LYS A 213 13.58 -2.14 -8.34
CA LYS A 213 14.97 -1.94 -7.89
C LYS A 213 15.18 -0.51 -7.36
N CYS A 214 14.49 0.48 -7.93
CA CYS A 214 14.61 1.87 -7.51
C CYS A 214 14.16 2.09 -6.04
N PRO A 215 15.06 2.51 -5.14
CA PRO A 215 14.71 2.75 -3.74
C PRO A 215 13.70 3.88 -3.51
N LEU A 216 13.53 4.80 -4.47
CA LEU A 216 12.52 5.86 -4.38
C LEU A 216 11.09 5.31 -4.44
N THR A 217 10.86 4.19 -5.11
CA THR A 217 9.54 3.52 -5.15
C THR A 217 9.10 3.13 -3.74
N GLU A 218 9.99 2.52 -2.97
CA GLU A 218 9.76 2.15 -1.56
C GLU A 218 9.49 3.39 -0.71
N LEU A 219 10.29 4.44 -0.87
CA LEU A 219 10.12 5.69 -0.13
C LEU A 219 8.79 6.38 -0.46
N GLY A 220 8.43 6.50 -1.74
CA GLY A 220 7.18 7.14 -2.16
C GLY A 220 5.95 6.45 -1.59
N ILE A 221 5.95 5.11 -1.59
CA ILE A 221 4.84 4.32 -1.05
C ILE A 221 4.79 4.40 0.48
N TYR A 222 5.96 4.37 1.13
CA TYR A 222 6.05 4.56 2.57
C TYR A 222 5.54 5.94 2.99
N PHE A 223 6.02 7.00 2.35
CA PHE A 223 5.65 8.36 2.69
C PHE A 223 4.20 8.67 2.36
N ALA A 224 3.63 8.12 1.28
CA ALA A 224 2.19 8.19 1.05
C ALA A 224 1.39 7.63 2.26
N SER A 225 1.88 6.56 2.88
CA SER A 225 1.25 5.99 4.09
C SER A 225 1.45 6.86 5.33
N VAL A 226 2.65 7.44 5.50
CA VAL A 226 2.96 8.37 6.59
C VAL A 226 2.07 9.60 6.53
N ILE A 227 1.97 10.25 5.36
CA ILE A 227 1.18 11.46 5.16
C ILE A 227 -0.31 11.20 5.41
N ASN A 228 -0.85 10.10 4.87
CA ASN A 228 -2.24 9.73 5.13
C ASN A 228 -2.52 9.54 6.63
N LYS A 229 -1.56 9.00 7.39
CA LYS A 229 -1.70 8.81 8.84
C LYS A 229 -1.60 10.14 9.59
N LEU A 230 -0.68 11.02 9.21
CA LEU A 230 -0.57 12.37 9.79
C LEU A 230 -1.86 13.18 9.57
N ASP A 231 -2.45 13.10 8.38
CA ASP A 231 -3.70 13.78 8.05
C ASP A 231 -4.89 13.25 8.87
N ALA A 232 -4.89 11.95 9.20
CA ALA A 232 -5.92 11.35 10.03
C ALA A 232 -5.77 11.71 11.52
N GLU A 233 -4.54 11.75 12.04
CA GLU A 233 -4.27 12.00 13.47
C GLU A 233 -4.41 13.49 13.86
N LYS A 234 -4.40 14.41 12.88
CA LYS A 234 -4.51 15.89 13.01
C LYS A 234 -3.41 16.57 13.81
N GLU A 235 -2.92 15.96 14.89
CA GLU A 235 -1.80 16.43 15.70
C GLU A 235 -0.87 15.26 16.03
N TYR A 236 0.44 15.48 15.85
CA TYR A 236 1.46 14.50 16.22
C TYR A 236 2.52 15.17 17.09
N SER A 237 2.66 14.69 18.33
CA SER A 237 3.61 15.26 19.30
C SER A 237 4.24 14.19 20.18
N PHE A 238 5.45 14.50 20.63
CA PHE A 238 6.23 13.71 21.57
C PHE A 238 6.80 14.62 22.63
N GLU A 239 6.77 14.18 23.88
CA GLU A 239 7.37 14.90 24.99
C GLU A 239 8.50 14.07 25.60
N ASN A 240 9.66 14.69 25.79
CA ASN A 240 10.78 14.11 26.50
C ASN A 240 11.37 15.15 27.45
N ASN A 241 11.27 14.91 28.76
CA ASN A 241 12.00 15.66 29.79
C ASN A 241 11.98 17.21 29.61
N LYS A 242 10.80 17.77 29.31
CA LYS A 242 10.46 19.21 29.08
C LYS A 242 10.62 19.75 27.66
N ASP A 243 11.24 19.00 26.77
CA ASP A 243 11.29 19.35 25.35
C ASP A 243 10.11 18.66 24.64
N LYS A 244 9.36 19.43 23.85
CA LYS A 244 8.21 18.96 23.07
C LYS A 244 8.57 19.02 21.59
N TYR A 245 8.39 17.89 20.91
CA TYR A 245 8.59 17.74 19.47
C TYR A 245 7.23 17.56 18.82
N TYR A 246 6.90 18.33 17.79
CA TYR A 246 5.61 18.17 17.12
C TYR A 246 5.67 18.57 15.65
N PHE A 247 4.78 17.99 14.86
CA PHE A 247 4.69 18.27 13.44
C PHE A 247 3.66 19.34 13.13
N THR A 248 3.99 20.25 12.22
CA THR A 248 3.03 21.19 11.64
C THR A 248 3.06 21.12 10.13
N ARG A 249 1.88 21.11 9.52
CA ARG A 249 1.71 21.17 8.07
C ARG A 249 1.48 22.61 7.64
N ASN A 250 2.18 23.03 6.58
CA ASN A 250 1.98 24.31 5.93
C ASN A 250 1.57 24.06 4.48
N GLN A 251 0.29 24.29 4.17
CA GLN A 251 -0.20 24.19 2.79
C GLN A 251 0.12 25.49 2.04
N ILE A 252 0.82 25.39 0.91
CA ILE A 252 1.24 26.53 0.10
C ILE A 252 0.29 26.68 -1.11
N LYS A 253 0.03 25.58 -1.84
CA LYS A 253 -0.95 25.46 -2.93
C LYS A 253 -1.57 24.07 -2.90
N GLU A 254 -2.57 23.80 -3.74
CA GLU A 254 -3.27 22.51 -3.80
C GLU A 254 -2.33 21.28 -3.81
N PHE A 255 -1.24 21.35 -4.59
CA PHE A 255 -0.22 20.29 -4.71
C PHE A 255 1.17 20.72 -4.21
N GLU A 256 1.21 21.70 -3.31
CA GLU A 256 2.46 22.23 -2.75
C GLU A 256 2.30 22.39 -1.23
N TYR A 257 3.02 21.58 -0.45
CA TYR A 257 3.02 21.68 1.01
C TYR A 257 4.31 21.21 1.66
N GLU A 258 4.48 21.64 2.91
CA GLU A 258 5.64 21.29 3.73
C GLU A 258 5.18 20.80 5.11
N ILE A 259 5.92 19.86 5.70
CA ILE A 259 5.77 19.46 7.09
C ILE A 259 7.04 19.83 7.84
N TYR A 260 6.85 20.51 8.98
CA TYR A 260 7.92 20.95 9.85
C TYR A 260 7.98 20.10 11.11
N LEU A 261 9.19 19.74 11.53
CA LEU A 261 9.46 19.33 12.91
C LEU A 261 9.75 20.59 13.72
N ASN A 262 8.98 20.80 14.78
CA ASN A 262 9.12 21.92 15.70
C ASN A 262 9.67 21.41 17.04
N ILE A 263 10.58 22.19 17.64
CA ILE A 263 11.12 21.93 18.97
C ILE A 263 10.67 23.05 19.90
N GLU A 264 9.87 22.71 20.89
CA GLU A 264 9.41 23.61 21.94
C GLU A 264 10.10 23.29 23.27
N LYS A 265 10.53 24.33 23.97
CA LYS A 265 11.09 24.24 25.33
C LYS A 265 10.43 25.27 26.21
N ASN A 266 9.85 24.83 27.33
CA ASN A 266 9.06 25.69 28.22
C ASN A 266 7.98 26.49 27.46
N ASN A 267 7.23 25.83 26.57
CA ASN A 267 6.17 26.43 25.73
C ASN A 267 6.64 27.56 24.81
N LYS A 268 7.93 27.60 24.47
CA LYS A 268 8.48 28.51 23.45
C LYS A 268 9.13 27.70 22.35
N LEU A 269 8.78 28.00 21.11
CA LEU A 269 9.45 27.45 19.94
C LEU A 269 10.91 27.88 19.95
N ILE A 270 11.81 26.91 19.94
CA ILE A 270 13.26 27.11 19.91
C ILE A 270 13.76 27.06 18.47
N ASP A 271 13.37 26.04 17.72
CA ASP A 271 13.80 25.85 16.36
C ASP A 271 12.76 25.06 15.55
N ARG A 272 12.84 25.14 14.22
CA ARG A 272 11.99 24.40 13.27
C ARG A 272 12.77 23.97 12.04
N LEU A 273 12.51 22.77 11.55
CA LEU A 273 13.13 22.22 10.35
C LEU A 273 12.05 21.68 9.40
N PRO A 274 12.02 22.09 8.11
CA PRO A 274 11.17 21.42 7.13
C PRO A 274 11.71 20.01 6.90
N ILE A 275 10.94 18.99 7.30
CA ILE A 275 11.31 17.59 7.21
C ILE A 275 10.71 16.92 5.97
N TYR A 276 9.53 17.35 5.54
CA TYR A 276 8.90 16.88 4.31
C TYR A 276 8.50 18.05 3.42
N LYS A 277 8.64 17.85 2.12
CA LYS A 277 8.21 18.81 1.10
C LYS A 277 7.69 18.05 -0.10
N GLU A 278 6.58 18.50 -0.63
CA GLU A 278 6.05 18.06 -1.92
C GLU A 278 5.68 19.30 -2.72
N ASN A 279 6.28 19.45 -3.90
CA ASN A 279 5.96 20.51 -4.84
C ASN A 279 5.91 19.90 -6.24
N ILE A 280 4.70 19.80 -6.79
CA ILE A 280 4.45 19.25 -8.12
C ILE A 280 4.32 20.41 -9.11
N LEU A 281 5.28 20.52 -10.03
CA LEU A 281 5.24 21.43 -11.18
C LEU A 281 4.82 20.66 -12.43
N GLU A 282 4.43 21.37 -13.49
CA GLU A 282 4.03 20.76 -14.77
C GLU A 282 5.09 19.84 -15.38
N SER A 283 6.38 20.11 -15.12
CA SER A 283 7.50 19.39 -15.74
C SER A 283 8.35 18.59 -14.75
N ALA A 284 8.11 18.68 -13.45
CA ALA A 284 8.92 18.00 -12.43
C ALA A 284 8.24 18.03 -11.05
N ALA A 285 8.47 16.99 -10.27
CA ALA A 285 8.16 16.94 -8.85
C ALA A 285 9.44 17.14 -8.01
N PHE A 286 9.35 18.00 -7.00
CA PHE A 286 10.37 18.21 -5.98
C PHE A 286 9.86 17.62 -4.68
N ILE A 287 10.53 16.57 -4.21
CA ILE A 287 10.10 15.85 -3.01
C ILE A 287 11.25 15.73 -2.03
N GLN A 288 10.93 15.93 -0.74
CA GLN A 288 11.85 15.72 0.37
C GLN A 288 11.29 14.68 1.34
N TYR A 289 12.07 13.63 1.59
CA TYR A 289 11.79 12.60 2.59
C TYR A 289 12.67 12.78 3.83
N TYR A 290 12.24 12.21 4.96
CA TYR A 290 12.95 12.33 6.23
C TYR A 290 13.11 11.02 7.02
N TYR A 291 14.06 11.01 7.94
CA TYR A 291 14.11 10.04 9.02
C TYR A 291 14.59 10.77 10.27
N ILE A 292 13.92 10.53 11.39
CA ILE A 292 14.24 11.06 12.71
C ILE A 292 14.50 9.84 13.60
N ASP A 293 15.62 9.80 14.32
CA ASP A 293 15.85 8.71 15.25
C ASP A 293 14.90 8.77 16.46
N ASN A 294 14.69 7.62 17.10
CA ASN A 294 13.77 7.53 18.25
C ASN A 294 14.21 8.39 19.46
N GLU A 295 15.47 8.81 19.49
CA GLU A 295 16.02 9.67 20.54
C GLU A 295 15.87 11.16 20.24
N PHE A 296 15.36 11.55 19.07
CA PHE A 296 15.28 12.94 18.59
C PHE A 296 16.62 13.67 18.69
N LYS A 297 17.69 12.97 18.30
CA LYS A 297 19.06 13.51 18.23
C LYS A 297 19.52 13.70 16.81
N ASN A 298 19.07 12.86 15.88
CA ASN A 298 19.54 12.87 14.50
C ASN A 298 18.37 12.91 13.52
N ILE A 299 18.54 13.70 12.47
CA ILE A 299 17.57 13.84 11.38
C ILE A 299 18.31 13.70 10.05
N TRP A 300 17.79 12.87 9.17
CA TRP A 300 18.29 12.70 7.81
C TRP A 300 17.23 13.14 6.82
N LEU A 301 17.62 13.97 5.85
CA LEU A 301 16.75 14.47 4.79
C LEU A 301 17.31 14.03 3.44
N LEU A 302 16.43 13.59 2.55
CA LEU A 302 16.75 13.28 1.16
C LEU A 302 15.83 14.08 0.24
N ASN A 303 16.43 14.94 -0.58
CA ASN A 303 15.77 15.73 -1.60
C ASN A 303 16.05 15.10 -2.97
N TYR A 304 15.01 14.95 -3.77
CA TYR A 304 15.16 14.58 -5.17
C TYR A 304 14.24 15.42 -6.04
N VAL A 305 14.64 15.52 -7.30
CA VAL A 305 13.87 16.12 -8.37
C VAL A 305 13.65 15.03 -9.40
N GLY A 306 12.42 14.84 -9.84
CA GLY A 306 12.15 13.89 -10.89
C GLY A 306 10.91 14.22 -11.71
N ASP A 307 10.94 13.76 -12.94
CA ASP A 307 9.80 13.62 -13.83
C ASP A 307 9.50 12.13 -14.04
N ASP A 308 8.60 11.82 -14.98
CA ASP A 308 8.21 10.43 -15.24
C ASP A 308 9.37 9.56 -15.76
N SER A 309 10.46 10.15 -16.27
CA SER A 309 11.61 9.41 -16.82
C SER A 309 12.87 9.45 -15.96
N THR A 310 13.11 10.50 -15.19
CA THR A 310 14.35 10.65 -14.42
C THR A 310 14.09 11.07 -12.99
N HIS A 311 14.82 10.46 -12.05
CA HIS A 311 14.75 10.83 -10.64
C HIS A 311 16.16 11.03 -10.09
N ASP A 312 16.60 12.28 -10.03
CA ASP A 312 17.93 12.63 -9.56
C ASP A 312 17.88 13.10 -8.11
N ILE A 313 18.76 12.55 -7.27
CA ILE A 313 18.98 13.11 -5.93
C ILE A 313 19.58 14.50 -6.11
N GLU A 314 19.00 15.50 -5.46
CA GLU A 314 19.57 16.85 -5.41
C GLU A 314 20.50 16.97 -4.20
N LYS A 315 19.98 16.58 -3.02
CA LYS A 315 20.66 16.74 -1.75
C LYS A 315 20.34 15.62 -0.78
N TRP A 316 21.32 15.21 0.01
CA TRP A 316 21.15 14.44 1.23
C TRP A 316 21.79 15.19 2.39
N ARG A 317 21.13 15.26 3.54
CA ARG A 317 21.58 16.06 4.68
C ARG A 317 21.38 15.30 5.99
N HIS A 318 22.37 15.35 6.86
CA HIS A 318 22.30 14.84 8.23
C HIS A 318 22.43 16.00 9.21
N TYR A 319 21.38 16.20 10.01
CA TYR A 319 21.33 17.15 11.10
C TYR A 319 21.42 16.44 12.44
N LYS A 320 21.98 17.13 13.42
CA LYS A 320 21.92 16.78 14.84
C LYS A 320 21.21 17.87 15.62
N ILE A 321 20.36 17.49 16.56
CA ILE A 321 19.83 18.41 17.57
C ILE A 321 20.89 18.54 18.66
N ASP A 322 21.37 19.76 18.88
CA ASP A 322 22.35 20.03 19.92
C ASP A 322 21.72 20.13 21.31
N ASN A 323 22.53 20.29 22.35
CA ASN A 323 22.06 20.35 23.73
C ASN A 323 21.18 21.59 24.04
N THR A 324 21.16 22.56 23.13
CA THR A 324 20.31 23.76 23.23
C THR A 324 18.97 23.61 22.51
N GLY A 325 18.78 22.50 21.78
CA GLY A 325 17.56 22.22 21.03
C GLY A 325 17.56 22.78 19.61
N HIS A 326 18.72 23.18 19.07
CA HIS A 326 18.83 23.71 17.71
C HIS A 326 19.33 22.65 16.72
N PHE A 327 18.87 22.74 15.48
CA PHE A 327 19.30 21.86 14.40
C PHE A 327 20.66 22.30 13.85
N LYS A 328 21.65 21.41 13.90
CA LYS A 328 22.98 21.62 13.35
C LYS A 328 23.26 20.64 12.22
N LEU A 329 23.53 21.16 11.02
CA LEU A 329 23.96 20.35 9.89
C LEU A 329 25.34 19.74 10.20
N LEU A 330 25.46 18.41 10.09
CA LEU A 330 26.70 17.66 10.31
C LEU A 330 27.35 17.22 9.02
N GLU A 331 26.56 16.64 8.10
CA GLU A 331 27.04 16.16 6.82
C GLU A 331 26.04 16.56 5.73
N SER A 332 26.54 16.85 4.53
CA SER A 332 25.70 17.02 3.35
C SER A 332 26.35 16.40 2.12
N ILE A 333 25.50 15.92 1.21
CA ILE A 333 25.87 15.51 -0.14
C ILE A 333 24.98 16.31 -1.08
N SER A 334 25.58 16.97 -2.06
CA SER A 334 24.85 17.63 -3.15
C SER A 334 25.23 16.98 -4.46
N CYS A 335 24.26 16.70 -5.32
CA CYS A 335 24.52 16.13 -6.63
C CYS A 335 24.11 17.10 -7.74
N GLU A 336 24.90 17.11 -8.81
CA GLU A 336 24.56 17.78 -10.05
C GLU A 336 23.50 16.97 -10.80
N HIS A 337 22.67 17.64 -11.60
CA HIS A 337 21.76 16.95 -12.51
C HIS A 337 22.52 16.05 -13.48
N ARG A 338 21.86 14.97 -13.88
CA ARG A 338 22.40 13.99 -14.84
C ARG A 338 22.85 14.68 -16.12
N ASN A 339 24.10 14.45 -16.50
CA ASN A 339 24.62 14.98 -17.76
C ASN A 339 24.14 14.16 -18.97
N ARG A 340 24.44 14.63 -20.20
CA ARG A 340 24.07 13.94 -21.46
C ARG A 340 24.57 12.50 -21.61
N LYS A 341 25.46 12.03 -20.73
CA LYS A 341 25.99 10.65 -20.71
C LYS A 341 25.33 9.80 -19.61
N GLY A 342 24.29 10.29 -18.95
CA GLY A 342 23.63 9.58 -17.85
C GLY A 342 24.43 9.58 -16.54
N ILE A 343 25.43 10.46 -16.38
CA ILE A 343 26.29 10.44 -15.19
C ILE A 343 25.87 11.55 -14.22
N VAL A 344 25.59 11.15 -12.97
CA VAL A 344 25.37 12.05 -11.83
C VAL A 344 26.67 12.20 -11.03
N LYS A 345 27.08 13.43 -10.76
CA LYS A 345 28.23 13.74 -9.90
C LYS A 345 27.73 14.26 -8.56
N CYS A 346 28.25 13.71 -7.48
CA CYS A 346 27.91 14.13 -6.12
C CYS A 346 29.16 14.60 -5.37
N HIS A 347 28.98 15.61 -4.55
CA HIS A 347 30.02 16.26 -3.75
C HIS A 347 29.61 16.26 -2.28
N ASN A 348 30.57 15.97 -1.40
CA ASN A 348 30.38 16.20 0.03
C ASN A 348 30.52 17.70 0.29
N GLY A 349 29.51 18.28 0.93
CA GLY A 349 29.48 19.70 1.31
C GLY A 349 29.82 19.92 2.78
#